data_AF-A0A257VWT4-F1
#
_entry.id   AF-A0A257VWT4-F1
#
_cell.length_a   1.000
_cell.length_b   1.000
_cell.length_c   1.000
_cell.angle_alpha   90.00
_cell.angle_beta   90.00
_cell.angle_gamma   90.00
#
_symmetry.space_group_name_H-M   'P 1'
#
loop_
_entity.id
_entity.type
_entity.pdbx_description
1 polymer ?
#
loop_
_entity_poly.entity_id
_entity_poly.type
_entity_poly.pdbx_seq_one_letter_code
_entity_poly.pdbx_strand_id
1 'polypeptide(L)'
;ALLQLPDMRVGKNGVEEMFDEELRGTAGTRQVEVNVVGAQVRELKKQPSIQADTLKLTIDSRLQEFCVNRLGEESGAIVVMDAKNGDVLALTAMPAFDPNEFSKVIRDCYWKQLLANEKNPLMNKAIA
;
A
#
# COMPACT_ATOMS: atom_id res chain seq x y z
N ALA A 1 -0.73 -17.41 -9.33
CA ALA A 1 0.65 -17.74 -9.74
C ALA A 1 1.63 -16.61 -9.41
N LEU A 2 1.32 -15.35 -9.76
CA LEU A 2 2.15 -14.18 -9.40
C LEU A 2 2.26 -14.00 -7.87
N LEU A 3 1.13 -14.02 -7.16
CA LEU A 3 0.96 -13.84 -5.70
C LEU A 3 1.75 -14.80 -4.78
N GLN A 4 2.48 -15.77 -5.33
CA GLN A 4 3.27 -16.75 -4.57
C GLN A 4 4.77 -16.45 -4.58
N LEU A 5 5.19 -15.36 -5.23
CA LEU A 5 6.59 -14.94 -5.26
C LEU A 5 6.98 -14.33 -3.90
N PRO A 6 8.12 -14.75 -3.29
CA PRO A 6 8.51 -14.34 -1.94
C PRO A 6 8.67 -12.82 -1.76
N ASP A 7 9.13 -12.11 -2.81
CA ASP A 7 9.40 -10.67 -2.76
C ASP A 7 8.23 -9.80 -3.22
N MET A 8 7.08 -10.41 -3.49
CA MET A 8 5.94 -9.72 -4.07
C MET A 8 5.12 -8.99 -3.01
N ARG A 9 5.00 -7.67 -3.17
CA ARG A 9 4.11 -6.83 -2.36
C ARG A 9 2.73 -6.76 -2.99
N VAL A 10 1.71 -6.69 -2.14
CA VAL A 10 0.31 -6.65 -2.51
C VAL A 10 -0.32 -5.48 -1.79
N GLY A 11 -0.99 -4.59 -2.52
CA GLY A 11 -1.80 -3.54 -1.92
C GLY A 11 -2.94 -4.15 -1.10
N LYS A 12 -3.10 -3.71 0.14
CA LYS A 12 -4.10 -4.27 1.08
C LYS A 12 -5.13 -3.26 1.56
N ASN A 13 -4.94 -1.98 1.27
CA ASN A 13 -5.88 -0.94 1.67
C ASN A 13 -5.74 0.29 0.76
N GLY A 14 -6.80 1.11 0.71
CA GLY A 14 -6.81 2.41 0.08
C GLY A 14 -6.46 2.38 -1.41
N VAL A 15 -5.66 3.36 -1.83
CA VAL A 15 -5.21 3.50 -3.24
C VAL A 15 -4.37 2.30 -3.67
N GLU A 16 -3.61 1.68 -2.77
CA GLU A 16 -2.78 0.52 -3.12
C GLU A 16 -3.62 -0.70 -3.46
N GLU A 17 -4.71 -0.97 -2.73
CA GLU A 17 -5.63 -2.07 -3.06
C GLU A 17 -6.39 -1.78 -4.36
N MET A 18 -6.90 -0.56 -4.50
CA MET A 18 -7.70 -0.16 -5.66
C MET A 18 -6.91 -0.23 -6.97
N PHE A 19 -5.61 0.12 -6.93
CA PHE A 19 -4.73 0.14 -8.11
C PHE A 19 -3.66 -0.96 -8.06
N ASP A 20 -3.85 -2.02 -7.27
CA ASP A 20 -2.87 -3.10 -7.09
C ASP A 20 -2.48 -3.77 -8.42
N GLU A 21 -3.44 -4.01 -9.32
CA GLU A 21 -3.18 -4.61 -10.63
C GLU A 21 -2.30 -3.71 -11.51
N GLU A 22 -2.55 -2.40 -11.47
CA GLU A 22 -1.80 -1.41 -12.23
C GLU A 22 -0.40 -1.18 -11.64
N LEU A 23 -0.25 -1.17 -10.31
CA LEU A 23 0.99 -0.85 -9.60
C LEU A 23 2.00 -2.02 -9.55
N ARG A 24 1.52 -3.25 -9.68
CA ARG A 24 2.32 -4.46 -9.52
C ARG A 24 3.11 -4.84 -10.76
N GLY A 25 2.65 -4.43 -11.94
CA GLY A 25 3.25 -4.79 -13.22
C GLY A 25 3.15 -6.29 -13.51
N THR A 26 4.06 -6.80 -14.35
CA THR A 26 4.06 -8.22 -14.73
C THR A 26 5.34 -8.91 -14.29
N ALA A 27 5.18 -10.05 -13.60
CA ALA A 27 6.32 -10.87 -13.21
C ALA A 27 6.96 -11.51 -14.44
N GLY A 28 8.29 -11.44 -14.48
CA GLY A 28 9.09 -12.19 -15.43
C GLY A 28 9.11 -13.68 -15.09
N THR A 29 9.57 -14.50 -16.02
CA THR A 29 9.75 -15.93 -15.80
C THR A 29 11.18 -16.34 -16.13
N ARG A 30 11.72 -17.29 -15.37
CA ARG A 30 13.05 -17.86 -15.60
C ARG A 30 12.96 -19.38 -15.56
N GLN A 31 13.25 -20.02 -16.68
CA GLN A 31 13.33 -21.46 -16.80
C GLN A 31 14.79 -21.89 -16.69
N VAL A 32 15.08 -22.69 -15.67
CA VAL A 32 16.41 -23.19 -15.36
C VAL A 32 16.41 -24.70 -15.34
N GLU A 33 17.35 -25.28 -16.06
CA GLU A 33 17.64 -26.71 -16.04
C GLU A 33 18.49 -27.01 -14.81
N VAL A 34 18.03 -27.95 -13.99
CA VAL A 34 18.71 -28.40 -12.78
C VAL A 34 19.17 -29.85 -12.95
N ASN A 35 20.35 -30.17 -12.44
CA ASN A 35 20.80 -31.56 -12.38
C ASN A 35 20.14 -32.32 -11.22
N VAL A 36 20.43 -33.63 -11.11
CA VAL A 36 19.89 -34.52 -10.07
C VAL A 36 20.24 -34.07 -8.64
N VAL A 37 21.29 -33.25 -8.48
CA VAL A 37 21.74 -32.70 -7.19
C VAL A 37 21.14 -31.30 -6.93
N GLY A 38 20.30 -30.79 -7.84
CA GLY A 38 19.66 -29.47 -7.72
C GLY A 38 20.55 -28.30 -8.12
N ALA A 39 21.75 -28.54 -8.65
CA ALA A 39 22.63 -27.50 -9.14
C ALA A 39 22.13 -26.98 -10.50
N GLN A 40 22.11 -25.65 -10.66
CA GLN A 40 21.70 -24.98 -11.90
C GLN A 40 22.73 -25.26 -13.01
N VAL A 41 22.31 -25.95 -14.07
CA VAL A 41 23.18 -26.32 -15.20
C VAL A 41 23.11 -25.26 -16.30
N ARG A 42 21.90 -24.80 -16.63
CA ARG A 42 21.69 -23.84 -17.72
C ARG A 42 20.39 -23.06 -17.57
N GLU A 43 20.38 -21.83 -18.07
CA GLU A 43 19.16 -21.03 -18.23
C GLU A 43 18.61 -21.23 -19.66
N LEU A 44 17.38 -21.75 -19.77
CA LEU A 44 16.77 -22.11 -21.07
C LEU A 44 15.97 -20.95 -21.66
N LYS A 45 15.23 -20.23 -20.82
CA LYS A 45 14.35 -19.14 -21.25
C LYS A 45 14.21 -18.13 -20.13
N LYS A 46 14.37 -16.86 -20.45
CA LYS A 46 14.15 -15.73 -19.54
C LYS A 46 13.22 -14.74 -20.20
N GLN A 47 12.13 -14.43 -19.50
CA GLN A 47 11.26 -13.33 -19.84
C GLN A 47 11.43 -12.28 -18.74
N PRO A 48 11.91 -11.06 -19.05
CA PRO A 48 12.10 -10.04 -18.04
C PRO A 48 10.75 -9.59 -17.46
N SER A 49 10.76 -9.16 -16.20
CA SER A 49 9.61 -8.49 -15.58
C SER A 49 9.42 -7.11 -16.18
N ILE A 50 8.17 -6.66 -16.25
CA ILE A 50 7.83 -5.30 -16.67
C ILE A 50 7.38 -4.54 -15.43
N GLN A 51 8.08 -3.46 -15.12
CA GLN A 51 7.69 -2.54 -14.05
C GLN A 51 6.45 -1.77 -14.49
N ALA A 52 5.52 -1.62 -13.55
CA ALA A 52 4.33 -0.80 -13.71
C ALA A 52 4.63 0.70 -13.82
N ASP A 53 3.66 1.43 -14.36
CA ASP A 53 3.69 2.89 -14.40
C ASP A 53 3.49 3.50 -13.01
N THR A 54 3.98 4.74 -12.86
CA THR A 54 3.81 5.50 -11.61
C THR A 54 2.43 6.14 -11.57
N LEU A 55 1.66 5.83 -10.52
CA LEU A 55 0.39 6.47 -10.24
C LEU A 55 0.61 7.91 -9.73
N LYS A 56 -0.04 8.88 -10.37
CA LYS A 56 -0.05 10.28 -9.92
C LYS A 56 -1.40 10.61 -9.29
N LEU A 57 -1.36 11.13 -8.07
CA LEU A 57 -2.54 11.56 -7.33
C LEU A 57 -2.67 13.09 -7.39
N THR A 58 -3.89 13.57 -7.13
CA THR A 58 -4.20 14.99 -6.94
C THR A 58 -3.83 15.50 -5.54
N ILE A 59 -3.49 14.59 -4.63
CA ILE A 59 -3.19 14.88 -3.23
C ILE A 59 -1.94 15.76 -3.13
N ASP A 60 -2.06 16.87 -2.41
CA ASP A 60 -0.94 17.68 -1.97
C ASP A 60 -0.42 17.15 -0.62
N SER A 61 0.80 16.60 -0.65
CA SER A 61 1.45 16.03 0.55
C SER A 61 1.58 17.02 1.73
N ARG A 62 1.81 18.31 1.46
CA ARG A 62 1.98 19.33 2.50
C ARG A 62 0.63 19.69 3.12
N LEU A 63 -0.40 19.79 2.29
CA LEU A 63 -1.76 20.05 2.76
C LEU A 63 -2.28 18.86 3.58
N GLN A 64 -2.02 17.63 3.13
CA GLN A 64 -2.35 16.42 3.85
C GLN A 64 -1.67 16.38 5.22
N GLU A 65 -0.37 16.66 5.31
CA GLU A 65 0.37 16.73 6.57
C GLU A 65 -0.18 17.83 7.50
N PHE A 66 -0.53 18.99 6.94
CA PHE A 66 -1.15 20.07 7.70
C PHE A 66 -2.49 19.64 8.32
N CYS A 67 -3.36 18.97 7.55
CA CYS A 67 -4.64 18.46 8.03
C CYS A 67 -4.48 17.41 9.13
N VAL A 68 -3.54 16.47 8.94
CA VAL A 68 -3.13 15.46 9.94
C VAL A 68 -2.73 16.14 11.25
N ASN A 69 -1.81 17.10 11.20
CA ASN A 69 -1.33 17.82 12.38
C ASN A 69 -2.44 18.64 13.05
N ARG A 70 -3.42 19.13 12.28
CA ARG A 70 -4.52 19.94 12.79
C ARG A 70 -5.57 19.11 13.54
N LEU A 71 -5.77 17.85 13.13
CA LEU A 71 -6.60 16.88 13.84
C LEU A 71 -5.91 16.34 15.09
N GLY A 72 -4.59 16.13 15.04
CA GLY A 72 -3.83 15.59 16.15
C GLY A 72 -4.34 14.22 16.57
N GLU A 73 -4.66 14.05 17.86
CA GLU A 73 -5.17 12.80 18.40
C GLU A 73 -6.71 12.69 18.39
N GLU A 74 -7.39 13.72 17.90
CA GLU A 74 -8.84 13.74 17.87
C GLU A 74 -9.40 12.82 16.78
N SER A 75 -10.53 12.20 17.09
CA SER A 75 -11.21 11.31 16.16
C SER A 75 -11.99 12.14 15.15
N GLY A 76 -11.56 12.16 13.90
CA GLY A 76 -12.23 12.93 12.85
C GLY A 76 -11.64 12.71 11.46
N ALA A 77 -12.23 13.37 10.47
CA ALA A 77 -11.74 13.36 9.10
C ALA A 77 -11.76 14.78 8.52
N ILE A 78 -10.81 15.06 7.63
CA ILE A 78 -10.78 16.27 6.81
C ILE A 78 -10.60 15.87 5.35
N VAL A 79 -11.50 16.36 4.50
CA VAL A 79 -11.41 16.26 3.04
C VAL A 79 -11.30 17.69 2.49
N VAL A 80 -10.27 17.92 1.68
CA VAL A 80 -10.10 19.18 0.94
C VAL A 80 -10.20 18.87 -0.54
N MET A 81 -11.10 19.58 -1.22
CA MET A 81 -11.30 19.45 -2.66
C MET A 81 -11.21 20.81 -3.33
N ASP A 82 -10.70 20.84 -4.56
CA ASP A 82 -10.88 21.99 -5.44
C ASP A 82 -12.31 21.95 -6.02
N ALA A 83 -13.09 22.99 -5.71
CA ALA A 83 -14.48 23.09 -6.11
C ALA A 83 -14.69 23.29 -7.63
N LYS A 84 -13.63 23.66 -8.38
CA LYS A 84 -13.73 23.94 -9.81
C LYS A 84 -13.59 22.69 -10.67
N ASN A 85 -12.68 21.80 -10.32
CA ASN A 85 -12.38 20.59 -11.09
C ASN A 85 -12.70 19.27 -10.33
N GLY A 86 -12.97 19.35 -9.03
CA GLY A 86 -13.29 18.19 -8.20
C GLY A 86 -12.06 17.43 -7.68
N ASP A 87 -10.84 17.95 -7.89
CA ASP A 87 -9.62 17.30 -7.42
C ASP A 87 -9.61 17.21 -5.89
N VAL A 88 -9.30 16.02 -5.37
CA VAL A 88 -9.12 15.83 -3.93
C VAL A 88 -7.67 16.16 -3.60
N LEU A 89 -7.47 17.26 -2.86
CA LEU A 89 -6.15 17.78 -2.49
C LEU A 89 -5.66 17.20 -1.16
N ALA A 90 -6.56 16.83 -0.26
CA ALA A 90 -6.21 16.13 0.98
C ALA A 90 -7.37 15.24 1.44
N LEU A 91 -7.05 14.04 1.90
CA LEU A 91 -8.01 13.11 2.48
C LEU A 91 -7.38 12.49 3.72
N THR A 92 -7.86 12.92 4.89
CA THR A 92 -7.24 12.58 6.18
C THR A 92 -8.27 12.04 7.14
N ALA A 93 -7.88 11.04 7.92
CA ALA A 93 -8.65 10.48 9.01
C ALA A 93 -7.71 10.28 10.19
N MET A 94 -8.11 10.77 11.37
CA MET A 94 -7.38 10.61 12.62
C MET A 94 -8.25 9.97 13.71
N PRO A 95 -7.64 9.31 14.71
CA PRO A 95 -6.24 8.84 14.70
C PRO A 95 -6.01 7.80 13.60
N ALA A 96 -4.76 7.66 13.15
CA ALA A 96 -4.33 6.70 12.13
C ALA A 96 -3.26 5.74 12.70
N PHE A 97 -3.01 4.65 11.98
CA PHE A 97 -1.90 3.72 12.27
C PHE A 97 -0.67 4.07 11.41
N ASP A 98 0.51 3.53 11.75
CA ASP A 98 1.70 3.66 10.91
C ASP A 98 1.69 2.59 9.81
N PRO A 99 1.58 2.95 8.51
CA PRO A 99 1.59 1.99 7.41
C PRO A 99 2.89 1.18 7.32
N ASN A 100 4.01 1.72 7.81
CA ASN A 100 5.30 1.02 7.77
C ASN A 100 5.31 -0.23 8.66
N GLU A 101 4.55 -0.23 9.75
CA GLU A 101 4.38 -1.41 10.62
C GLU A 101 3.63 -2.55 9.90
N PHE A 102 2.77 -2.22 8.93
CA PHE A 102 2.01 -3.19 8.12
C PHE A 102 2.79 -3.72 6.91
N SER A 103 3.86 -3.02 6.50
CA SER A 103 4.74 -3.49 5.43
C SER A 103 5.63 -4.69 5.86
N LYS A 104 5.64 -5.00 7.16
CA LYS A 104 6.44 -6.07 7.78
C LYS A 104 5.54 -6.99 8.60
N VAL A 105 6.14 -7.98 9.26
CA VAL A 105 5.45 -8.76 10.29
C VAL A 105 5.07 -7.84 11.45
N ILE A 106 3.76 -7.60 11.60
CA ILE A 106 3.21 -6.80 12.68
C ILE A 106 3.38 -7.50 14.03
N ARG A 107 3.66 -6.72 15.08
CA ARG A 107 3.72 -7.25 16.45
C ARG A 107 2.31 -7.47 16.98
N ASP A 108 2.04 -8.64 17.56
CA ASP A 108 0.73 -8.98 18.14
C ASP A 108 0.23 -7.95 19.16
N CYS A 109 1.11 -7.37 19.98
CA CYS A 109 0.74 -6.36 20.96
C CYS A 109 0.21 -5.07 20.29
N TYR A 110 0.87 -4.62 19.21
CA TYR A 110 0.46 -3.43 18.47
C TYR A 110 -0.87 -3.68 17.73
N TRP A 111 -1.03 -4.85 17.12
CA TRP A 111 -2.29 -5.25 16.50
C TRP A 111 -3.46 -5.24 17.49
N LYS A 112 -3.27 -5.81 18.69
CA LYS A 112 -4.29 -5.78 19.75
C LYS A 112 -4.60 -4.36 20.23
N GLN A 113 -3.59 -3.48 20.31
CA GLN A 113 -3.80 -2.07 20.66
C GLN A 113 -4.64 -1.34 19.63
N LEU A 114 -4.39 -1.56 18.33
CA LEU A 114 -5.18 -0.94 17.25
C LEU A 114 -6.65 -1.40 17.29
N LEU A 115 -6.89 -2.70 17.54
CA LEU A 115 -8.25 -3.25 17.65
C LEU A 115 -8.99 -2.80 18.91
N ALA A 116 -8.29 -2.60 20.02
CA ALA A 116 -8.88 -2.17 21.28
C ALA A 116 -9.09 -0.65 21.38
N ASN A 117 -8.60 0.12 20.39
CA ASN A 117 -8.69 1.57 20.43
C ASN A 117 -10.11 2.05 20.05
N GLU A 118 -10.80 2.68 21.00
CA GLU A 118 -12.15 3.23 20.83
C GLU A 118 -12.28 4.23 19.67
N LYS A 119 -11.19 4.93 19.33
CA LYS A 119 -11.15 5.90 18.23
C LYS A 119 -10.98 5.26 16.85
N ASN A 120 -10.98 3.93 16.76
CA ASN A 120 -10.97 3.14 15.51
C ASN A 120 -9.95 3.63 14.47
N PRO A 121 -8.64 3.50 14.74
CA PRO A 121 -7.59 4.03 13.87
C PRO A 121 -7.44 3.30 12.52
N LEU A 122 -7.97 2.09 12.42
CA LEU A 122 -7.95 1.30 11.17
C LEU A 122 -9.00 1.76 10.15
N MET A 123 -9.98 2.57 10.58
CA MET A 123 -11.11 2.99 9.76
C MET A 123 -10.79 4.29 9.02
N ASN A 124 -11.01 4.30 7.71
CA ASN A 124 -10.99 5.53 6.94
C ASN A 124 -12.28 6.33 7.16
N LYS A 125 -12.24 7.25 8.13
CA LYS A 125 -13.38 8.07 8.54
C LYS A 125 -13.86 9.06 7.47
N ALA A 126 -13.08 9.31 6.41
CA ALA A 126 -13.48 10.23 5.34
C ALA A 126 -14.44 9.59 4.33
N ILE A 127 -14.50 8.25 4.28
CA ILE A 127 -15.27 7.48 3.29
C ILE A 127 -16.27 6.52 3.96
N ALA A 128 -16.12 6.26 5.26
CA ALA A 128 -16.95 5.35 6.06
C ALA A 128 -18.40 5.82 6.26
#